data_AF-A0A376TH96-F1
#
_entry.id   AF-A0A376TH96-F1
#
_cell.length_a   1.000
_cell.length_b   1.000
_cell.length_c   1.000
_cell.angle_alpha   90.00
_cell.angle_beta   90.00
_cell.angle_gamma   90.00
#
_symmetry.space_group_name_H-M   'P 1'
#
loop_
_entity.id
_entity.type
_entity.pdbx_description
1 polymer ?
#
loop_
_entity_poly.entity_id
_entity_poly.type
_entity_poly.pdbx_seq_one_letter_code
_entity_poly.pdbx_strand_id
1 'polypeptide(L)'
;MSFPAGWIFLCAAVKYLLLSFFLYIALLMPAQAIHYFMLSPYSVVMDVKMLDFFRHMGTATLISVTVLLIASLFIRHAWCRYLCPYGALMGVVSLLSPFKIRRNAESCIDCGKCAKNCPSRIPVDKLIQVRTVECTGCMTCVESCPVASTLTFSLQKPAANKKLLRCLAG
;
A
#
# COMPACT_ATOMS: atom_id res chain seq x y z
N MET A 1 -10.58 -0.18 16.98
CA MET A 1 -9.26 -0.68 17.43
C MET A 1 -8.16 0.23 16.90
N SER A 2 -7.96 1.37 17.56
CA SER A 2 -6.78 2.22 17.42
C SER A 2 -5.62 1.51 18.12
N PHE A 3 -4.77 0.80 17.37
CA PHE A 3 -3.55 0.23 17.94
C PHE A 3 -2.65 1.38 18.45
N PRO A 4 -1.99 1.23 19.62
CA PRO A 4 -1.12 2.26 20.16
C PRO A 4 0.01 2.58 19.18
N ALA A 5 0.33 3.87 19.02
CA ALA A 5 1.25 4.37 18.00
C ALA A 5 2.60 3.62 17.99
N GLY A 6 3.12 3.22 19.15
CA GLY A 6 4.38 2.49 19.29
C GLY A 6 4.44 1.13 18.58
N TRP A 7 3.33 0.37 18.53
CA TRP A 7 3.29 -0.93 17.85
C TRP A 7 3.33 -0.79 16.32
N ILE A 8 2.74 0.29 15.80
CA ILE A 8 2.75 0.58 14.35
C ILE A 8 4.16 0.92 13.89
N PHE A 9 4.93 1.68 14.67
CA PHE A 9 6.32 2.00 14.37
C PHE A 9 7.23 0.75 14.41
N LEU A 10 7.06 -0.13 15.41
CA LEU A 10 7.86 -1.36 15.52
C LEU A 10 7.62 -2.30 14.32
N CYS A 11 6.36 -2.56 13.97
CA CYS A 11 6.05 -3.40 12.81
C CYS A 11 6.39 -2.73 11.47
N ALA A 12 6.35 -1.39 11.41
CA ALA A 12 6.86 -0.66 10.24
C ALA A 12 8.38 -0.75 10.13
N ALA A 13 9.13 -0.75 11.23
CA ALA A 13 10.59 -0.90 11.21
C ALA A 13 11.01 -2.26 10.65
N VAL A 14 10.30 -3.35 10.99
CA VAL A 14 10.59 -4.70 10.49
C VAL A 14 10.51 -4.77 8.96
N LYS A 15 9.48 -4.20 8.34
CA LYS A 15 9.38 -4.18 6.87
C LYS A 15 10.49 -3.36 6.20
N TYR A 16 10.96 -2.27 6.83
CA TYR A 16 12.07 -1.46 6.30
C TYR A 16 13.42 -2.14 6.48
N LEU A 17 13.60 -2.89 7.57
CA LEU A 17 14.79 -3.73 7.79
C LEU A 17 14.86 -4.85 6.75
N LEU A 18 13.74 -5.54 6.49
CA LEU A 18 13.65 -6.53 5.41
C LEU A 18 13.92 -5.90 4.04
N LEU A 19 13.32 -4.76 3.73
CA LEU A 19 13.58 -4.04 2.48
C LEU A 19 15.07 -3.70 2.33
N SER A 20 15.69 -3.18 3.38
CA SER A 20 17.12 -2.84 3.39
C SER A 20 18.00 -4.07 3.18
N PHE A 21 17.66 -5.21 3.79
CA PHE A 21 18.35 -6.49 3.59
C PHE A 21 18.25 -6.97 2.13
N PHE A 22 17.05 -6.98 1.54
CA PHE A 22 16.88 -7.37 0.13
C PHE A 22 17.57 -6.40 -0.83
N LEU A 23 17.49 -5.09 -0.57
CA LEU A 23 18.16 -4.07 -1.37
C LEU A 23 19.68 -4.21 -1.29
N TYR A 24 20.22 -4.52 -0.10
CA TYR A 24 21.63 -4.80 0.09
C TYR A 24 22.08 -6.00 -0.74
N ILE A 25 21.38 -7.14 -0.67
CA ILE A 25 21.69 -8.32 -1.50
C ILE A 25 21.60 -7.99 -3.00
N ALA A 26 20.57 -7.25 -3.42
CA ALA A 26 20.38 -6.86 -4.81
C ALA A 26 21.52 -5.97 -5.33
N LEU A 27 22.04 -5.06 -4.51
CA LEU A 27 23.18 -4.20 -4.86
C LEU A 27 24.51 -4.97 -4.92
N LEU A 28 24.66 -6.04 -4.13
CA LEU A 28 25.84 -6.91 -4.18
C LEU A 28 25.86 -7.82 -5.42
N MET A 29 24.72 -8.05 -6.07
CA MET A 29 24.59 -8.90 -7.27
C MET A 29 24.82 -8.08 -8.55
N PRO A 30 25.85 -8.40 -9.38
CA PRO A 30 26.11 -7.67 -10.62
C PRO A 30 25.08 -8.01 -11.72
N ALA A 31 24.73 -7.02 -12.54
CA ALA A 31 23.66 -7.11 -13.56
C ALA A 31 23.79 -8.30 -14.54
N GLN A 32 25.02 -8.74 -14.82
CA GLN A 32 25.31 -9.92 -15.63
C GLN A 32 24.72 -11.21 -15.06
N ALA A 33 24.68 -11.38 -13.74
CA ALA A 33 24.08 -12.55 -13.10
C ALA A 33 22.55 -12.59 -13.26
N ILE A 34 21.89 -11.42 -13.35
CA ILE A 34 20.43 -11.32 -13.49
C ILE A 34 20.00 -11.80 -14.88
N HIS A 35 20.76 -11.49 -15.93
CA HIS A 35 20.48 -11.96 -17.29
C HIS A 35 20.64 -13.48 -17.42
N TYR A 36 21.70 -14.06 -16.82
CA TYR A 36 21.85 -15.52 -16.78
C TYR A 36 20.76 -16.20 -15.93
N PHE A 37 20.31 -15.55 -14.86
CA PHE A 37 19.24 -16.08 -14.00
C PHE A 37 17.88 -16.11 -14.71
N MET A 38 17.54 -15.09 -15.51
CA MET A 38 16.28 -15.08 -16.28
C MET A 38 16.23 -16.13 -17.40
N LEU A 39 17.37 -16.50 -17.98
CA LEU A 39 17.47 -17.53 -19.03
C LEU A 39 17.59 -18.94 -18.46
N SER A 40 17.93 -19.07 -17.17
CA SER A 40 18.06 -20.37 -16.50
C SER A 40 16.68 -20.96 -16.15
N PRO A 41 16.52 -22.30 -16.13
CA PRO A 41 15.27 -22.97 -15.76
C PRO A 41 14.91 -22.83 -14.27
N TYR A 42 15.53 -21.89 -13.55
CA TYR A 42 15.35 -21.67 -12.12
C TYR A 42 13.91 -21.35 -11.76
N SER A 43 13.19 -20.60 -12.61
CA SER A 43 11.75 -20.33 -12.46
C SER A 43 10.93 -21.63 -12.35
N VAL A 44 11.15 -22.56 -13.27
CA VAL A 44 10.46 -23.87 -13.29
C VAL A 44 10.82 -24.69 -12.05
N VAL A 45 12.09 -24.67 -11.62
CA VAL A 45 12.51 -25.37 -10.40
C VAL A 45 11.86 -24.78 -9.15
N MET A 46 11.70 -23.45 -9.07
CA MET A 46 11.00 -22.80 -7.96
C MET A 46 9.52 -23.17 -7.93
N ASP A 47 8.85 -23.20 -9.08
CA ASP A 47 7.43 -23.57 -9.19
C ASP A 47 7.21 -25.04 -8.78
N VAL A 48 8.10 -25.95 -9.22
CA VAL A 48 8.02 -27.37 -8.85
C VAL A 48 8.26 -27.56 -7.34
N LYS A 49 9.26 -26.88 -6.76
CA LYS A 49 9.48 -26.91 -5.30
C LYS A 49 8.29 -26.35 -4.51
N MET A 50 7.68 -25.28 -5.01
CA MET A 50 6.47 -24.70 -4.40
C MET A 50 5.33 -25.71 -4.45
N LEU A 51 5.10 -26.36 -5.60
CA LEU A 51 4.07 -27.39 -5.74
C LEU A 51 4.32 -28.59 -4.84
N ASP A 52 5.57 -29.03 -4.71
CA ASP A 52 5.93 -30.15 -3.83
C ASP A 52 5.75 -29.80 -2.35
N PHE A 53 6.04 -28.55 -1.96
CA PHE A 53 5.73 -28.01 -0.64
C PHE A 53 4.22 -27.94 -0.34
N PHE A 54 3.38 -27.67 -1.34
CA PHE A 54 1.92 -27.75 -1.19
C PHE A 54 1.41 -29.20 -1.15
N ARG A 55 2.03 -30.13 -1.88
CA ARG A 55 1.68 -31.57 -1.85
C ARG A 55 2.08 -32.23 -0.54
N HIS A 56 3.23 -31.85 0.02
CA HIS A 56 3.75 -32.33 1.31
C HIS A 56 3.51 -31.27 2.39
N MET A 57 2.27 -30.84 2.56
CA MET A 57 1.91 -29.77 3.49
C MET A 57 2.14 -30.22 4.94
N GLY A 58 3.34 -29.93 5.46
CA GLY A 58 3.69 -30.16 6.85
C GLY A 58 2.82 -29.35 7.81
N THR A 59 2.61 -29.85 9.03
CA THR A 59 1.77 -29.19 10.04
C THR A 59 2.20 -27.73 10.32
N ALA A 60 3.49 -27.43 10.25
CA ALA A 60 4.03 -26.08 10.43
C ALA A 60 3.58 -25.07 9.35
N THR A 61 3.41 -25.52 8.10
CA THR A 61 3.01 -24.65 6.99
C THR A 61 1.51 -24.41 7.00
N LEU A 62 0.74 -25.41 7.39
CA LEU A 62 -0.69 -25.27 7.66
C LEU A 62 -0.95 -24.24 8.76
N ILE A 63 -0.24 -24.34 9.88
CA ILE A 63 -0.36 -23.38 11.00
C ILE A 63 -0.01 -21.97 10.55
N SER A 64 1.11 -21.77 9.84
CA SER A 64 1.52 -20.42 9.40
C SER A 64 0.52 -19.79 8.43
N VAL A 65 0.01 -20.57 7.45
CA VAL A 65 -1.00 -20.11 6.50
C VAL A 65 -2.32 -19.78 7.20
N THR A 66 -2.77 -20.63 8.13
CA THR A 66 -4.00 -20.38 8.89
C THR A 66 -3.89 -19.13 9.76
N VAL A 67 -2.77 -18.93 10.47
CA VAL A 67 -2.53 -17.72 11.26
C VAL A 67 -2.53 -16.47 10.38
N LEU A 68 -1.89 -16.53 9.21
CA LEU A 68 -1.85 -15.43 8.25
C LEU A 68 -3.23 -15.11 7.66
N LEU A 69 -4.04 -16.14 7.37
CA LEU A 69 -5.42 -15.98 6.92
C LEU A 69 -6.29 -15.31 7.98
N ILE A 70 -6.22 -15.79 9.23
CA ILE A 70 -6.98 -15.21 10.35
C ILE A 70 -6.55 -13.75 10.58
N ALA A 71 -5.24 -13.47 10.55
CA ALA A 71 -4.72 -12.11 10.68
C ALA A 71 -5.22 -11.18 9.55
N SER A 72 -5.34 -11.69 8.32
CA SER A 72 -5.87 -10.95 7.17
C SER A 72 -7.37 -10.62 7.30
N LEU A 73 -8.14 -11.49 7.95
CA LEU A 73 -9.58 -11.25 8.21
C LEU A 73 -9.80 -10.15 9.26
N PHE A 74 -8.97 -10.11 10.30
CA PHE A 74 -9.07 -9.08 11.36
C PHE A 74 -8.49 -7.72 10.94
N ILE A 75 -7.44 -7.72 10.12
CA ILE A 75 -6.77 -6.50 9.66
C ILE A 75 -6.72 -6.54 8.13
N ARG A 76 -7.54 -5.70 7.47
CA ARG A 76 -7.51 -5.55 6.00
C ARG A 76 -6.07 -5.33 5.54
N HIS A 77 -5.54 -6.28 4.76
CA HIS A 77 -4.18 -6.28 4.22
C HIS A 77 -3.05 -6.28 5.27
N ALA A 78 -3.20 -7.02 6.37
CA ALA A 78 -2.19 -7.13 7.45
C ALA A 78 -0.79 -7.50 6.93
N TRP A 79 -0.71 -8.50 6.05
CA TRP A 79 0.55 -8.96 5.48
C TRP A 79 1.24 -7.84 4.70
N CYS A 80 0.51 -7.23 3.76
CA CYS A 80 1.03 -6.14 2.93
C CYS A 80 1.45 -4.93 3.77
N ARG A 81 0.83 -4.72 4.94
CA ARG A 81 1.14 -3.61 5.84
C ARG A 81 2.37 -3.83 6.71
N TYR A 82 2.60 -5.05 7.21
CA TYR A 82 3.58 -5.32 8.26
C TYR A 82 4.71 -6.28 7.88
N LEU A 83 4.46 -7.24 6.98
CA LEU A 83 5.44 -8.28 6.64
C LEU A 83 6.03 -8.11 5.24
N CYS A 84 5.30 -7.49 4.31
CA CYS A 84 5.71 -7.47 2.91
C CYS A 84 6.78 -6.39 2.63
N PRO A 85 7.98 -6.76 2.12
CA PRO A 85 8.97 -5.78 1.68
C PRO A 85 8.47 -4.96 0.48
N TYR A 86 7.66 -5.56 -0.40
CA TYR A 86 7.03 -4.85 -1.51
C TYR A 86 6.04 -3.78 -1.03
N GLY A 87 5.34 -4.03 0.09
CA GLY A 87 4.47 -3.05 0.74
C GLY A 87 5.24 -1.85 1.30
N ALA A 88 6.45 -2.07 1.83
CA ALA A 88 7.35 -0.99 2.24
C ALA A 88 7.81 -0.16 1.04
N LEU A 89 8.22 -0.83 -0.05
CA LEU A 89 8.63 -0.19 -1.30
C LEU A 89 7.51 0.70 -1.84
N MET A 90 6.28 0.18 -1.96
CA MET A 90 5.13 0.95 -2.44
C MET A 90 4.80 2.15 -1.56
N GLY A 91 4.95 2.04 -0.24
CA GLY A 91 4.80 3.18 0.67
C GLY A 91 5.88 4.26 0.45
N VAL A 92 7.14 3.87 0.24
CA VAL A 92 8.25 4.80 -0.04
C VAL A 92 8.11 5.42 -1.42
N VAL A 93 7.77 4.64 -2.45
CA VAL A 93 7.51 5.13 -3.80
C VAL A 93 6.32 6.09 -3.77
N SER A 94 5.26 5.77 -3.05
CA SER A 94 4.12 6.66 -2.85
C SER A 94 4.53 7.94 -2.11
N LEU A 95 5.43 7.87 -1.10
CA LEU A 95 5.96 9.05 -0.42
C LEU A 95 6.83 9.93 -1.34
N LEU A 96 7.69 9.32 -2.14
CA LEU A 96 8.61 10.00 -3.06
C LEU A 96 7.87 10.52 -4.31
N SER A 97 6.79 9.85 -4.70
CA SER A 97 6.00 10.22 -5.89
C SER A 97 5.35 11.59 -5.71
N PRO A 98 5.41 12.46 -6.72
CA PRO A 98 4.75 13.76 -6.69
C PRO A 98 3.24 13.66 -6.90
N PHE A 99 2.72 12.48 -7.30
CA PHE A 99 1.30 12.19 -7.37
C PHE A 99 0.75 11.87 -5.98
N LYS A 100 -0.14 12.72 -5.48
CA LYS A 100 -0.70 12.61 -4.13
C LYS A 100 -2.21 12.71 -4.16
N ILE A 101 -2.85 12.05 -3.21
CA ILE A 101 -4.28 12.23 -2.93
C ILE A 101 -4.44 13.59 -2.24
N ARG A 102 -5.18 14.50 -2.90
CA ARG A 102 -5.53 15.81 -2.36
C ARG A 102 -7.03 15.92 -2.16
N ARG A 103 -7.43 16.48 -1.03
CA ARG A 103 -8.81 16.81 -0.68
C ARG A 103 -9.07 18.27 -1.04
N ASN A 104 -10.15 18.51 -1.79
CA ASN A 104 -10.72 19.85 -1.91
C ASN A 104 -11.61 20.12 -0.69
N ALA A 105 -11.25 21.12 0.11
CA ALA A 105 -12.01 21.50 1.30
C ALA A 105 -13.37 22.10 0.98
N GLU A 106 -13.51 22.76 -0.18
CA GLU A 106 -14.73 23.47 -0.58
C GLU A 106 -15.88 22.51 -0.95
N SER A 107 -15.54 21.39 -1.59
CA SER A 107 -16.53 20.40 -2.03
C SER A 107 -16.70 19.23 -1.06
N CYS A 108 -16.04 19.26 0.10
CA CYS A 108 -16.11 18.15 1.05
C CYS A 108 -17.16 18.40 2.13
N ILE A 109 -17.99 17.38 2.37
CA ILE A 109 -19.08 17.39 3.36
C ILE A 109 -18.68 16.72 4.70
N ASP A 110 -17.39 16.49 4.93
CA ASP A 110 -16.87 15.88 6.17
C ASP A 110 -17.53 14.56 6.61
N CYS A 111 -17.95 13.73 5.65
CA CYS A 111 -18.65 12.47 5.92
C CYS A 111 -17.77 11.36 6.56
N GLY A 112 -16.45 11.52 6.60
CA GLY A 112 -15.50 10.56 7.18
C GLY A 112 -15.41 9.17 6.51
N LYS A 113 -16.15 8.94 5.40
CA LYS A 113 -16.17 7.65 4.69
C LYS A 113 -14.79 7.26 4.13
N CYS A 114 -14.04 8.23 3.62
CA CYS A 114 -12.70 8.02 3.08
C CYS A 114 -11.72 7.44 4.12
N ALA A 115 -11.75 7.93 5.36
CA ALA A 115 -10.90 7.42 6.44
C ALA A 115 -11.31 6.03 6.93
N LYS A 116 -12.63 5.77 6.99
CA LYS A 116 -13.16 4.43 7.34
C LYS A 116 -12.81 3.37 6.31
N ASN A 117 -12.85 3.73 5.02
CA ASN A 117 -12.56 2.77 3.95
C ASN A 117 -11.07 2.65 3.63
N CYS A 118 -10.22 3.54 4.17
CA CYS A 118 -8.77 3.44 4.00
C CYS A 118 -8.22 2.15 4.64
N PRO A 119 -7.58 1.26 3.87
CA PRO A 119 -7.00 0.03 4.43
C PRO A 119 -5.90 0.32 5.45
N SER A 120 -5.14 1.40 5.25
CA SER A 120 -4.11 1.87 6.17
C SER A 120 -4.65 2.66 7.37
N ARG A 121 -5.98 2.88 7.46
CA ARG A 121 -6.66 3.69 8.50
C ARG A 121 -6.05 5.09 8.67
N ILE A 122 -5.70 5.72 7.55
CA ILE A 122 -5.18 7.09 7.53
C ILE A 122 -6.37 8.05 7.68
N PRO A 123 -6.28 9.10 8.51
CA PRO A 123 -7.31 10.12 8.62
C PRO A 123 -7.34 11.05 7.39
N VAL A 124 -7.73 10.50 6.23
CA VAL A 124 -7.82 11.23 4.94
C VAL A 124 -8.86 12.36 5.00
N ASP A 125 -9.83 12.25 5.89
CA ASP A 125 -10.83 13.28 6.17
C ASP A 125 -10.21 14.55 6.75
N LYS A 126 -9.18 14.44 7.60
CA LYS A 126 -8.57 15.59 8.28
C LYS A 126 -7.41 16.21 7.51
N LEU A 127 -6.86 15.50 6.52
CA LEU A 127 -5.67 15.93 5.79
C LEU A 127 -6.06 16.52 4.41
N ILE A 128 -5.57 17.73 4.12
CA ILE A 128 -5.68 18.36 2.79
C ILE A 128 -4.86 17.58 1.75
N GLN A 129 -3.70 17.08 2.16
CA GLN A 129 -2.82 16.28 1.33
C GLN A 129 -2.30 15.07 2.14
N VAL A 130 -2.45 13.87 1.60
CA VAL A 130 -1.93 12.65 2.24
C VAL A 130 -0.42 12.57 2.01
N ARG A 131 0.37 12.84 3.06
CA ARG A 131 1.85 12.73 3.07
C ARG A 131 2.31 11.76 4.16
N THR A 132 1.88 10.51 4.05
CA THR A 132 2.15 9.47 5.05
C THR A 132 2.81 8.27 4.40
N VAL A 133 3.80 7.67 5.06
CA VAL A 133 4.56 6.52 4.53
C VAL A 133 3.73 5.23 4.49
N GLU A 134 2.59 5.25 5.18
CA GLU A 134 1.59 4.18 5.24
C GLU A 134 0.64 4.20 4.05
N CYS A 135 0.64 5.27 3.24
CA CYS A 135 -0.22 5.38 2.06
C CYS A 135 0.42 4.63 0.90
N THR A 136 -0.18 3.52 0.48
CA THR A 136 0.27 2.72 -0.67
C THR A 136 -0.28 3.18 -2.01
N GLY A 137 -1.11 4.24 -2.04
CA GLY A 137 -1.67 4.77 -3.28
C GLY A 137 -2.81 3.92 -3.89
N CYS A 138 -3.50 3.11 -3.10
CA CYS A 138 -4.58 2.21 -3.55
C CYS A 138 -5.87 2.89 -4.07
N MET A 139 -5.99 4.22 -3.97
CA MET A 139 -7.13 5.04 -4.45
C MET A 139 -8.54 4.69 -3.93
N THR A 140 -8.68 3.72 -3.01
CA THR A 140 -9.97 3.32 -2.40
C THR A 140 -10.71 4.49 -1.74
N CYS A 141 -9.99 5.51 -1.25
CA CYS A 141 -10.57 6.72 -0.69
C CYS A 141 -11.25 7.62 -1.74
N VAL A 142 -10.76 7.62 -2.99
CA VAL A 142 -11.34 8.37 -4.11
C VAL A 142 -12.65 7.70 -4.55
N GLU A 143 -12.62 6.38 -4.70
CA GLU A 143 -13.78 5.58 -5.12
C GLU A 143 -14.92 5.58 -4.10
N SER A 144 -14.60 5.57 -2.80
CA SER A 144 -15.60 5.58 -1.73
C SER A 144 -16.19 6.96 -1.43
N CYS A 145 -15.70 8.02 -2.08
CA CYS A 145 -16.18 9.38 -1.86
C CYS A 145 -17.57 9.57 -2.49
N PRO A 146 -18.61 9.97 -1.72
CA PRO A 146 -19.94 10.19 -2.27
C PRO A 146 -20.04 11.46 -3.13
N VAL A 147 -19.11 12.41 -2.96
CA VAL A 147 -19.07 13.66 -3.72
C VAL A 147 -18.03 13.52 -4.84
N ALA A 148 -18.48 13.65 -6.07
CA ALA A 148 -17.61 13.58 -7.24
C ALA A 148 -16.56 14.69 -7.19
N SER A 149 -15.31 14.36 -7.55
CA SER A 149 -14.17 15.30 -7.66
C SER A 149 -13.68 15.97 -6.36
N THR A 150 -14.13 15.55 -5.18
CA THR A 150 -13.62 16.07 -3.89
C THR A 150 -12.24 15.53 -3.54
N LEU A 151 -11.95 14.27 -3.89
CA LEU A 151 -10.63 13.67 -3.73
C LEU A 151 -10.04 13.41 -5.11
N THR A 152 -8.87 13.98 -5.39
CA THR A 152 -8.18 13.82 -6.68
C THR A 152 -6.80 13.23 -6.48
N PHE A 153 -6.44 12.28 -7.33
CA PHE A 153 -5.07 11.79 -7.47
C PHE A 153 -4.36 12.65 -8.52
N SER A 154 -3.68 13.71 -8.09
CA SER A 154 -3.11 14.70 -9.00
C SER A 154 -1.72 15.17 -8.57
N LEU A 155 -0.88 15.45 -9.57
CA LEU A 155 0.39 16.16 -9.43
C LEU A 155 0.17 17.61 -8.94
N GLN A 156 -0.82 18.29 -9.53
CA GLN A 156 -1.13 19.69 -9.27
C GLN A 156 -2.21 19.85 -8.17
N LYS A 157 -2.08 20.92 -7.37
CA LYS A 157 -3.13 21.36 -6.43
C LYS A 157 -4.45 21.40 -7.23
N PRO A 158 -5.53 20.71 -6.80
CA PRO A 158 -6.76 20.73 -7.56
C PRO A 158 -7.15 22.19 -7.76
N ALA A 159 -7.16 22.63 -9.03
CA ALA A 159 -7.58 23.96 -9.37
C ALA A 159 -9.05 24.07 -8.96
N ALA A 160 -9.38 25.12 -8.19
CA ALA A 160 -10.77 25.47 -7.87
C ALA A 160 -11.61 25.34 -9.14
N ASN A 161 -12.67 24.54 -9.06
CA ASN A 161 -13.40 24.07 -10.22
C ASN A 161 -14.14 25.26 -10.88
N LYS A 162 -13.54 25.85 -11.92
CA LYS A 162 -14.17 26.90 -12.76
C LYS A 162 -15.49 26.45 -13.40
N LYS A 163 -15.83 25.16 -13.35
CA LYS A 163 -17.10 24.63 -13.87
C LYS A 163 -18.32 25.05 -13.03
N LEU A 164 -18.15 25.40 -11.74
CA LEU A 164 -19.23 25.97 -10.93
C LEU A 164 -19.50 27.46 -11.24
N LEU A 165 -18.47 28.21 -11.68
CA LEU A 165 -18.60 29.61 -12.10
C LEU A 165 -19.35 29.79 -13.43
N ARG A 166 -19.45 28.74 -14.26
CA ARG A 166 -20.24 28.79 -15.51
C ARG A 166 -21.73 28.49 -15.32
N CYS A 167 -22.14 27.84 -14.23
CA CYS A 167 -23.56 27.60 -13.94
C CYS A 167 -24.22 28.74 -13.15
N LEU A 168 -23.44 29.63 -12.52
CA LEU A 168 -23.93 30.82 -11.82
C LEU A 168 -23.89 32.10 -12.68
N ALA A 169 -23.36 32.01 -13.89
CA ALA A 169 -23.23 33.11 -14.85
C ALA A 169 -24.06 32.87 -16.13
N GLY A 170 -25.04 31.97 -16.08
CA GLY A 170 -26.00 31.69 -17.14
C GLY A 170 -27.42 31.79 -16.60
#